data_AF-F8TH53-F1
#
_entry.id   AF-F8TH53-F1
#
_cell.length_a   1.000
_cell.length_b   1.000
_cell.length_c   1.000
_cell.angle_alpha   90.00
_cell.angle_beta   90.00
_cell.angle_gamma   90.00
#
_symmetry.space_group_name_H-M   'P 1'
#
loop_
_entity.id
_entity.type
_entity.pdbx_description
1 polymer ?
#
loop_
_entity_poly.entity_id
_entity_poly.type
_entity_poly.pdbx_seq_one_letter_code
_entity_poly.pdbx_strand_id
1 'polypeptide(L)'
;PKAPKGICGCFVHGIVARNYLRFTAAGSATHSDHGREICHPLYATAEDGNYKVKDPEKLLKLAAEWDIETEGRDIYEVAHEVAYTGLLEYGKPFGTQRFLKRATAERQEVWRREGIEPKAIDREVSTSQHMSHMGCSSKPEALIRQALRAGLSDGWGGSMMGTELSDIMFGTPKPIDTEANLGVIDKEQVNIVVHGHDPSLSEMIVFYAQDSEMINYAKQNGAKGINVVGVCCTSNEVAMRHGIPMAGNFLQQENCVLTGAIEAVVVDVQCIFPALGPLSKCFHTKFITTSEIAQMPESEFHQFNAKTAGENAKNIVKAAIDNFNNRDQESVYIPQMKAKARVGYSCEAIIKQLDTVTSSYVDKTGTYGPLIECLESGVLRGAVAMVGCNNPKVRADFAHIELMKKLLANDILLVLLGCSAQSAAKAGLMNKDAKEICGAGIKRVCELAD
;
A
#
# COMPACT_ATOMS: atom_id res chain seq x y z
N PRO A 1 -2.71 -40.86 6.55
CA PRO A 1 -4.10 -40.64 7.03
C PRO A 1 -4.90 -41.95 7.01
N LYS A 2 -5.76 -42.20 8.02
CA LYS A 2 -6.56 -43.45 8.12
C LYS A 2 -7.64 -43.57 7.03
N ALA A 3 -8.04 -42.47 6.40
CA ALA A 3 -8.94 -42.45 5.25
C ALA A 3 -8.30 -41.66 4.08
N PRO A 4 -8.28 -42.21 2.85
CA PRO A 4 -7.68 -41.53 1.70
C PRO A 4 -8.52 -40.37 1.16
N LYS A 5 -9.84 -40.38 1.40
CA LYS A 5 -10.81 -39.43 0.83
C LYS A 5 -11.71 -38.86 1.93
N GLY A 6 -12.23 -37.66 1.71
CA GLY A 6 -13.36 -37.13 2.47
C GLY A 6 -14.68 -37.82 2.09
N ILE A 7 -15.77 -37.50 2.80
CA ILE A 7 -17.09 -38.12 2.62
C ILE A 7 -17.59 -38.00 1.17
N CYS A 8 -17.40 -36.84 0.53
CA CYS A 8 -17.81 -36.61 -0.86
C CYS A 8 -16.90 -37.27 -1.91
N GLY A 9 -15.90 -38.06 -1.49
CA GLY A 9 -14.96 -38.72 -2.38
C GLY A 9 -13.74 -37.88 -2.81
N CYS A 10 -13.64 -36.62 -2.37
CA CYS A 10 -12.49 -35.76 -2.67
C CYS A 10 -11.21 -36.25 -1.97
N PHE A 11 -10.14 -36.44 -2.73
CA PHE A 11 -8.83 -36.86 -2.21
C PHE A 11 -8.04 -35.68 -1.66
N VAL A 12 -7.00 -35.95 -0.85
CA VAL A 12 -6.24 -34.90 -0.13
C VAL A 12 -5.74 -33.77 -1.02
N HIS A 13 -5.25 -34.07 -2.23
CA HIS A 13 -4.75 -33.03 -3.15
C HIS A 13 -5.84 -32.07 -3.62
N GLY A 14 -7.05 -32.56 -3.86
CA GLY A 14 -8.20 -31.71 -4.23
C GLY A 14 -8.62 -30.82 -3.06
N ILE A 15 -8.60 -31.34 -1.83
CA ILE A 15 -8.90 -30.57 -0.61
C ILE A 15 -7.87 -29.45 -0.43
N VAL A 16 -6.58 -29.76 -0.49
CA VAL A 16 -5.50 -28.77 -0.34
C VAL A 16 -5.59 -27.70 -1.43
N ALA A 17 -5.79 -28.09 -2.69
CA ALA A 17 -5.90 -27.15 -3.80
C ALA A 17 -7.14 -26.24 -3.69
N ARG A 18 -8.27 -26.74 -3.17
CA ARG A 18 -9.46 -25.90 -2.88
C ARG A 18 -9.17 -24.88 -1.79
N ASN A 19 -8.48 -25.28 -0.72
CA ASN A 19 -8.12 -24.38 0.37
C ASN A 19 -7.15 -23.31 -0.10
N TYR A 20 -6.16 -23.68 -0.92
CA TYR A 20 -5.22 -22.73 -1.53
C TYR A 20 -5.92 -21.74 -2.47
N LEU A 21 -6.87 -22.24 -3.29
CA LEU A 21 -7.66 -21.38 -4.18
C LEU A 21 -8.49 -20.36 -3.38
N ARG A 22 -9.17 -20.79 -2.31
CA ARG A 22 -9.93 -19.87 -1.44
C ARG A 22 -9.04 -18.85 -0.76
N PHE A 23 -7.87 -19.27 -0.30
CA PHE A 23 -6.88 -18.37 0.31
C PHE A 23 -6.44 -17.28 -0.68
N THR A 24 -6.10 -17.69 -1.91
CA THR A 24 -5.69 -16.77 -2.97
C THR A 24 -6.84 -15.84 -3.37
N ALA A 25 -8.05 -16.38 -3.55
CA ALA A 25 -9.23 -15.58 -3.91
C ALA A 25 -9.61 -14.57 -2.83
N ALA A 26 -9.41 -14.88 -1.55
CA ALA A 26 -9.62 -13.93 -0.46
C ALA A 26 -8.61 -12.77 -0.54
N GLY A 27 -7.33 -13.05 -0.81
CA GLY A 27 -6.34 -11.99 -1.04
C GLY A 27 -6.64 -11.15 -2.30
N SER A 28 -7.07 -11.77 -3.39
CA SER A 28 -7.50 -11.03 -4.58
C SER A 28 -8.73 -10.16 -4.31
N ALA A 29 -9.67 -10.61 -3.47
CA ALA A 29 -10.85 -9.84 -3.11
C ALA A 29 -10.48 -8.59 -2.29
N THR A 30 -9.51 -8.66 -1.38
CA THR A 30 -9.12 -7.50 -0.57
C THR A 30 -8.50 -6.38 -1.41
N HIS A 31 -7.65 -6.71 -2.38
CA HIS A 31 -7.10 -5.70 -3.30
C HIS A 31 -8.08 -5.30 -4.40
N SER A 32 -9.02 -6.17 -4.79
CA SER A 32 -10.13 -5.81 -5.67
C SER A 32 -10.94 -4.68 -5.04
N ASP A 33 -11.39 -4.86 -3.81
CA ASP A 33 -12.26 -3.87 -3.17
C ASP A 33 -11.50 -2.57 -2.88
N HIS A 34 -10.25 -2.65 -2.43
CA HIS A 34 -9.40 -1.46 -2.30
C HIS A 34 -9.29 -0.68 -3.63
N GLY A 35 -8.92 -1.34 -4.73
CA GLY A 35 -8.81 -0.67 -6.02
C GLY A 35 -10.15 -0.11 -6.52
N ARG A 36 -11.28 -0.76 -6.23
CA ARG A 36 -12.62 -0.27 -6.56
C ARG A 36 -12.97 0.96 -5.76
N GLU A 37 -12.70 0.93 -4.46
CA GLU A 37 -12.96 2.04 -3.56
C GLU A 37 -12.16 3.27 -3.96
N ILE A 38 -10.98 3.14 -4.56
CA ILE A 38 -10.24 4.27 -5.15
C ILE A 38 -10.90 4.85 -6.42
N CYS A 39 -11.63 4.04 -7.21
CA CYS A 39 -12.36 4.56 -8.36
C CYS A 39 -13.48 5.54 -7.95
N HIS A 40 -14.11 5.33 -6.79
CA HIS A 40 -15.25 6.12 -6.35
C HIS A 40 -14.89 7.60 -6.03
N PRO A 41 -13.86 7.90 -5.22
CA PRO A 41 -13.34 9.25 -5.06
C PRO A 41 -12.87 9.87 -6.36
N LEU A 42 -12.23 9.13 -7.27
CA LEU A 42 -11.79 9.67 -8.57
C LEU A 42 -12.99 10.13 -9.40
N TYR A 43 -14.04 9.30 -9.44
CA TYR A 43 -15.30 9.64 -10.10
C TYR A 43 -16.01 10.85 -9.44
N ALA A 44 -15.75 11.10 -8.16
CA ALA A 44 -16.31 12.22 -7.41
C ALA A 44 -15.39 13.46 -7.36
N THR A 45 -14.26 13.45 -8.07
CA THR A 45 -13.34 14.61 -8.10
C THR A 45 -14.00 15.83 -8.73
N ALA A 46 -13.68 17.01 -8.19
CA ALA A 46 -14.13 18.31 -8.68
C ALA A 46 -13.12 19.39 -8.27
N GLU A 47 -13.12 20.54 -8.96
CA GLU A 47 -12.19 21.63 -8.69
C GLU A 47 -12.30 22.19 -7.26
N ASP A 48 -13.50 22.25 -6.71
CA ASP A 48 -13.84 22.68 -5.35
C ASP A 48 -14.10 21.51 -4.38
N GLY A 49 -13.89 20.26 -4.83
CA GLY A 49 -14.10 19.06 -4.03
C GLY A 49 -12.97 18.75 -3.05
N ASN A 50 -13.24 17.81 -2.13
CA ASN A 50 -12.23 17.28 -1.19
C ASN A 50 -11.07 16.59 -1.92
N TYR A 51 -11.38 15.91 -3.03
CA TYR A 51 -10.41 15.23 -3.88
C TYR A 51 -10.36 15.89 -5.25
N LYS A 52 -9.15 16.01 -5.78
CA LYS A 52 -8.85 16.68 -7.05
C LYS A 52 -7.92 15.81 -7.88
N VAL A 53 -7.78 16.15 -9.16
CA VAL A 53 -6.73 15.58 -10.01
C VAL A 53 -5.41 16.29 -9.67
N LYS A 54 -4.50 15.61 -8.96
CA LYS A 54 -3.18 16.14 -8.60
C LYS A 54 -2.10 15.81 -9.65
N ASP A 55 -2.29 14.73 -10.42
CA ASP A 55 -1.39 14.36 -11.53
C ASP A 55 -2.16 14.27 -12.86
N PRO A 56 -2.38 15.40 -13.55
CA PRO A 56 -3.10 15.42 -14.82
C PRO A 56 -2.32 14.74 -15.94
N GLU A 57 -0.98 14.74 -15.91
CA GLU A 57 -0.16 14.07 -16.93
C GLU A 57 -0.37 12.55 -16.87
N LYS A 58 -0.36 11.97 -15.66
CA LYS A 58 -0.61 10.55 -15.46
C LYS A 58 -2.04 10.16 -15.86
N LEU A 59 -3.03 11.00 -15.52
CA LEU A 59 -4.42 10.80 -15.94
C LEU A 59 -4.55 10.73 -17.47
N LEU A 60 -3.98 11.72 -18.18
CA LEU A 60 -4.05 11.78 -19.64
C LEU A 60 -3.31 10.61 -20.30
N LYS A 61 -2.17 10.18 -19.73
CA LYS A 61 -1.44 9.00 -20.20
C LYS A 61 -2.24 7.72 -20.05
N LEU A 62 -2.92 7.53 -18.92
CA LEU A 62 -3.79 6.38 -18.70
C LEU A 62 -5.03 6.41 -19.59
N ALA A 63 -5.64 7.59 -19.79
CA ALA A 63 -6.74 7.78 -20.72
C ALA A 63 -6.34 7.38 -22.15
N ALA A 64 -5.18 7.84 -22.62
CA ALA A 64 -4.63 7.45 -23.91
C ALA A 64 -4.34 5.94 -24.00
N GLU A 65 -3.79 5.32 -22.94
CA GLU A 65 -3.59 3.86 -22.87
C GLU A 65 -4.90 3.07 -23.04
N TRP A 66 -6.02 3.65 -22.63
CA TRP A 66 -7.35 3.03 -22.66
C TRP A 66 -8.22 3.47 -23.83
N ASP A 67 -7.65 4.21 -24.77
CA ASP A 67 -8.33 4.75 -25.95
C ASP A 67 -9.48 5.71 -25.60
N ILE A 68 -9.33 6.48 -24.51
CA ILE A 68 -10.26 7.54 -24.09
C ILE A 68 -9.81 8.87 -24.71
N GLU A 69 -10.68 9.52 -25.48
CA GLU A 69 -10.39 10.81 -26.10
C GLU A 69 -10.24 11.91 -25.03
N THR A 70 -9.22 12.77 -25.14
CA THR A 70 -8.95 13.83 -24.15
C THR A 70 -8.88 15.24 -24.72
N GLU A 71 -8.81 15.38 -26.05
CA GLU A 71 -8.60 16.69 -26.70
C GLU A 71 -9.80 17.62 -26.48
N GLY A 72 -9.55 18.82 -25.96
CA GLY A 72 -10.57 19.85 -25.73
C GLY A 72 -11.57 19.55 -24.61
N ARG A 73 -11.37 18.47 -23.84
CA ARG A 73 -12.24 18.07 -22.72
C ARG A 73 -11.79 18.67 -21.40
N ASP A 74 -12.74 18.85 -20.49
CA ASP A 74 -12.42 19.18 -19.10
C ASP A 74 -11.69 18.02 -18.41
N ILE A 75 -10.74 18.33 -17.52
CA ILE A 75 -9.91 17.32 -16.88
C ILE A 75 -10.73 16.41 -15.95
N TYR A 76 -11.79 16.92 -15.33
CA TYR A 76 -12.65 16.13 -14.46
C TYR A 76 -13.61 15.25 -15.27
N GLU A 77 -14.07 15.69 -16.44
CA GLU A 77 -14.79 14.81 -17.37
C GLU A 77 -13.94 13.60 -17.78
N VAL A 78 -12.65 13.83 -18.08
CA VAL A 78 -11.71 12.74 -18.37
C VAL A 78 -11.49 11.86 -17.13
N ALA A 79 -11.32 12.44 -15.94
CA ALA A 79 -11.17 11.71 -14.68
C ALA A 79 -12.37 10.80 -14.39
N HIS A 80 -13.59 11.29 -14.60
CA HIS A 80 -14.82 10.53 -14.38
C HIS A 80 -14.93 9.36 -15.38
N GLU A 81 -14.59 9.57 -16.65
CA GLU A 81 -14.60 8.49 -17.64
C GLU A 81 -13.51 7.44 -17.38
N VAL A 82 -12.31 7.86 -16.98
CA VAL A 82 -11.25 6.94 -16.55
C VAL A 82 -11.71 6.13 -15.33
N ALA A 83 -12.30 6.77 -14.32
CA ALA A 83 -12.83 6.08 -13.14
C ALA A 83 -13.94 5.09 -13.50
N TYR A 84 -14.89 5.49 -14.36
CA TYR A 84 -15.97 4.62 -14.82
C TYR A 84 -15.44 3.43 -15.64
N THR A 85 -14.48 3.68 -16.53
CA THR A 85 -13.80 2.63 -17.30
C THR A 85 -13.05 1.66 -16.38
N GLY A 86 -12.41 2.17 -15.34
CA GLY A 86 -11.78 1.37 -14.29
C GLY A 86 -12.79 0.51 -13.52
N LEU A 87 -13.95 1.06 -13.14
CA LEU A 87 -15.04 0.32 -12.51
C LEU A 87 -15.55 -0.85 -13.38
N LEU A 88 -15.57 -0.68 -14.71
CA LEU A 88 -15.96 -1.77 -15.61
C LEU A 88 -14.97 -2.95 -15.58
N GLU A 89 -13.69 -2.76 -15.22
CA GLU A 89 -12.73 -3.87 -15.09
C GLU A 89 -13.12 -4.88 -14.01
N TYR A 90 -13.91 -4.47 -13.02
CA TYR A 90 -14.35 -5.32 -11.93
C TYR A 90 -15.48 -6.27 -12.33
N GLY A 91 -16.36 -5.85 -13.23
CA GLY A 91 -17.61 -6.55 -13.55
C GLY A 91 -17.88 -6.79 -15.05
N LYS A 92 -16.97 -6.46 -15.96
CA LYS A 92 -17.22 -6.56 -17.41
C LYS A 92 -17.71 -7.96 -17.84
N PRO A 93 -18.64 -8.04 -18.81
CA PRO A 93 -19.20 -9.32 -19.25
C PRO A 93 -18.24 -10.13 -20.15
N PHE A 94 -17.38 -9.44 -20.92
CA PHE A 94 -16.52 -10.06 -21.93
C PHE A 94 -15.10 -9.47 -21.91
N GLY A 95 -14.16 -10.19 -22.51
CA GLY A 95 -12.76 -9.79 -22.62
C GLY A 95 -11.91 -10.09 -21.37
N THR A 96 -10.68 -9.58 -21.40
CA THR A 96 -9.66 -9.71 -20.35
C THR A 96 -9.35 -8.34 -19.74
N GLN A 97 -8.53 -8.30 -18.69
CA GLN A 97 -8.13 -7.04 -18.05
C GLN A 97 -7.28 -6.17 -18.97
N ARG A 98 -7.52 -4.85 -18.95
CA ARG A 98 -6.83 -3.88 -19.83
C ARG A 98 -5.32 -3.86 -19.59
N PHE A 99 -4.89 -3.87 -18.34
CA PHE A 99 -3.47 -3.75 -17.97
C PHE A 99 -2.61 -4.96 -18.35
N LEU A 100 -3.18 -6.10 -18.79
CA LEU A 100 -2.37 -7.20 -19.32
C LEU A 100 -1.52 -6.76 -20.52
N LYS A 101 -1.96 -5.72 -21.25
CA LYS A 101 -1.22 -5.14 -22.38
C LYS A 101 0.12 -4.53 -21.99
N ARG A 102 0.32 -4.18 -20.71
CA ARG A 102 1.60 -3.64 -20.19
C ARG A 102 2.68 -4.72 -20.04
N ALA A 103 2.32 -5.99 -20.01
CA ALA A 103 3.29 -7.09 -20.05
C ALA A 103 3.88 -7.26 -21.46
N THR A 104 5.09 -7.81 -21.55
CA THR A 104 5.72 -8.19 -22.83
C THR A 104 4.82 -9.11 -23.67
N ALA A 105 4.85 -9.01 -25.00
CA ALA A 105 4.01 -9.82 -25.89
C ALA A 105 4.17 -11.33 -25.65
N GLU A 106 5.39 -11.78 -25.35
CA GLU A 106 5.73 -13.18 -25.03
C GLU A 106 5.00 -13.66 -23.78
N ARG A 107 4.89 -12.79 -22.76
CA ARG A 107 4.19 -13.10 -21.51
C ARG A 107 2.69 -13.19 -21.73
N GLN A 108 2.13 -12.27 -22.51
CA GLN A 108 0.71 -12.30 -22.88
C GLN A 108 0.36 -13.58 -23.64
N GLU A 109 1.21 -14.01 -24.57
CA GLU A 109 1.02 -15.27 -25.30
C GLU A 109 1.10 -16.50 -24.38
N VAL A 110 2.00 -16.51 -23.41
CA VAL A 110 2.04 -17.56 -22.38
C VAL A 110 0.72 -17.60 -21.61
N TRP A 111 0.18 -16.47 -21.16
CA TRP A 111 -1.10 -16.46 -20.44
C TRP A 111 -2.25 -16.97 -21.29
N ARG A 112 -2.30 -16.60 -22.56
CA ARG A 112 -3.30 -17.05 -23.52
C ARG A 112 -3.23 -18.55 -23.75
N ARG A 113 -2.04 -19.06 -24.09
CA ARG A 113 -1.78 -20.49 -24.32
C ARG A 113 -2.14 -21.33 -23.10
N GLU A 114 -1.79 -20.84 -21.90
CA GLU A 114 -2.07 -21.53 -20.64
C GLU A 114 -3.51 -21.34 -20.15
N GLY A 115 -4.32 -20.50 -20.82
CA GLY A 115 -5.70 -20.21 -20.45
C GLY A 115 -5.82 -19.49 -19.10
N ILE A 116 -4.82 -18.68 -18.74
CA ILE A 116 -4.74 -17.95 -17.46
C ILE A 116 -4.81 -16.43 -17.59
N GLU A 117 -5.23 -15.89 -18.73
CA GLU A 117 -5.58 -14.48 -18.83
C GLU A 117 -6.76 -14.17 -17.87
N PRO A 118 -6.59 -13.24 -16.91
CA PRO A 118 -7.69 -12.84 -16.03
C PRO A 118 -8.76 -12.07 -16.79
N LYS A 119 -10.01 -12.36 -16.45
CA LYS A 119 -11.21 -11.64 -16.93
C LYS A 119 -11.52 -10.51 -15.95
N ALA A 120 -12.81 -10.17 -15.78
CA ALA A 120 -13.22 -9.20 -14.77
C ALA A 120 -12.74 -9.60 -13.36
N ILE A 121 -12.29 -8.62 -12.56
CA ILE A 121 -11.63 -8.87 -11.27
C ILE A 121 -12.53 -9.68 -10.32
N ASP A 122 -13.78 -9.25 -10.12
CA ASP A 122 -14.71 -9.92 -9.21
C ASP A 122 -15.18 -11.27 -9.73
N ARG A 123 -15.20 -11.40 -11.06
CA ARG A 123 -15.55 -12.67 -11.70
C ARG A 123 -14.54 -13.75 -11.34
N GLU A 124 -13.25 -13.43 -11.24
CA GLU A 124 -12.23 -14.41 -10.83
C GLU A 124 -12.38 -14.81 -9.37
N VAL A 125 -12.74 -13.88 -8.48
CA VAL A 125 -13.07 -14.18 -7.07
C VAL A 125 -14.30 -15.10 -6.97
N SER A 126 -15.41 -14.72 -7.60
CA SER A 126 -16.66 -15.48 -7.59
C SER A 126 -16.48 -16.88 -8.22
N THR A 127 -15.78 -16.96 -9.35
CA THR A 127 -15.45 -18.25 -10.00
C THR A 127 -14.63 -19.14 -9.08
N SER A 128 -13.66 -18.56 -8.34
CA SER A 128 -12.84 -19.30 -7.40
C SER A 128 -13.66 -19.91 -6.26
N GLN A 129 -14.59 -19.14 -5.70
CA GLN A 129 -15.50 -19.63 -4.66
C GLN A 129 -16.40 -20.75 -5.20
N HIS A 130 -17.01 -20.57 -6.37
CA HIS A 130 -17.82 -21.60 -7.03
C HIS A 130 -17.01 -22.88 -7.27
N MET A 131 -15.84 -22.78 -7.91
CA MET A 131 -15.00 -23.95 -8.19
C MET A 131 -14.62 -24.74 -6.94
N SER A 132 -14.48 -24.05 -5.80
CA SER A 132 -14.11 -24.65 -4.52
C SER A 132 -15.29 -25.20 -3.71
N HIS A 133 -16.54 -25.08 -4.19
CA HIS A 133 -17.72 -25.61 -3.52
C HIS A 133 -17.74 -27.16 -3.54
N MET A 134 -18.51 -27.76 -2.63
CA MET A 134 -18.76 -29.20 -2.61
C MET A 134 -19.39 -29.64 -3.95
N GLY A 135 -18.93 -30.75 -4.52
CA GLY A 135 -19.44 -31.26 -5.80
C GLY A 135 -18.88 -30.57 -7.05
N CYS A 136 -18.08 -29.50 -6.90
CA CYS A 136 -17.41 -28.82 -8.00
C CYS A 136 -15.99 -29.37 -8.22
N SER A 137 -15.06 -28.56 -8.72
CA SER A 137 -13.72 -28.99 -9.12
C SER A 137 -12.97 -29.66 -7.97
N SER A 138 -12.44 -30.85 -8.21
CA SER A 138 -11.56 -31.59 -7.29
C SER A 138 -10.20 -31.92 -7.93
N LYS A 139 -9.96 -31.43 -9.16
CA LYS A 139 -8.70 -31.61 -9.89
C LYS A 139 -7.70 -30.51 -9.46
N PRO A 140 -6.56 -30.86 -8.83
CA PRO A 140 -5.61 -29.86 -8.33
C PRO A 140 -5.12 -28.90 -9.40
N GLU A 141 -4.75 -29.41 -10.57
CA GLU A 141 -4.27 -28.59 -11.69
C GLU A 141 -5.27 -27.48 -12.08
N ALA A 142 -6.56 -27.81 -12.19
CA ALA A 142 -7.60 -26.84 -12.56
C ALA A 142 -7.78 -25.77 -11.47
N LEU A 143 -7.70 -26.17 -10.20
CA LEU A 143 -7.81 -25.27 -9.06
C LEU A 143 -6.59 -24.34 -8.95
N ILE A 144 -5.38 -24.85 -9.21
CA ILE A 144 -4.15 -24.04 -9.21
C ILE A 144 -4.15 -23.06 -10.38
N ARG A 145 -4.58 -23.46 -11.59
CA ARG A 145 -4.73 -22.54 -12.73
C ARG A 145 -5.71 -21.41 -12.41
N GLN A 146 -6.83 -21.69 -11.72
CA GLN A 146 -7.73 -20.63 -11.27
C GLN A 146 -7.09 -19.75 -10.18
N ALA A 147 -6.28 -20.30 -9.28
CA ALA A 147 -5.58 -19.50 -8.27
C ALA A 147 -4.57 -18.54 -8.92
N LEU A 148 -3.86 -18.99 -9.95
CA LEU A 148 -2.98 -18.13 -10.75
C LEU A 148 -3.78 -17.00 -11.44
N ARG A 149 -4.95 -17.31 -12.02
CA ARG A 149 -5.84 -16.29 -12.59
C ARG A 149 -6.32 -15.29 -11.55
N ALA A 150 -6.71 -15.73 -10.36
CA ALA A 150 -7.11 -14.85 -9.26
C ALA A 150 -5.94 -13.93 -8.85
N GLY A 151 -4.74 -14.47 -8.65
CA GLY A 151 -3.56 -13.67 -8.35
C GLY A 151 -3.19 -12.67 -9.46
N LEU A 152 -3.27 -13.08 -10.73
CA LEU A 152 -3.07 -12.18 -11.87
C LEU A 152 -4.14 -11.08 -11.93
N SER A 153 -5.39 -11.42 -11.61
CA SER A 153 -6.51 -10.47 -11.63
C SER A 153 -6.40 -9.38 -10.58
N ASP A 154 -5.62 -9.64 -9.53
CA ASP A 154 -5.22 -8.67 -8.52
C ASP A 154 -4.05 -7.83 -9.02
N GLY A 155 -2.89 -8.46 -9.29
CA GLY A 155 -1.66 -7.74 -9.62
C GLY A 155 -1.76 -6.87 -10.88
N TRP A 156 -2.43 -7.37 -11.94
CA TRP A 156 -2.69 -6.63 -13.19
C TRP A 156 -4.12 -6.08 -13.25
N GLY A 157 -4.83 -6.03 -12.12
CA GLY A 157 -6.19 -5.49 -12.04
C GLY A 157 -6.32 -4.63 -10.81
N GLY A 158 -6.88 -5.17 -9.72
CA GLY A 158 -7.20 -4.41 -8.50
C GLY A 158 -6.03 -3.57 -7.95
N SER A 159 -4.86 -4.19 -7.74
CA SER A 159 -3.67 -3.48 -7.21
C SER A 159 -3.14 -2.41 -8.16
N MET A 160 -3.04 -2.72 -9.46
CA MET A 160 -2.55 -1.77 -10.46
C MET A 160 -3.52 -0.59 -10.65
N MET A 161 -4.83 -0.88 -10.65
CA MET A 161 -5.88 0.15 -10.65
C MET A 161 -5.75 1.06 -9.44
N GLY A 162 -5.71 0.50 -8.24
CA GLY A 162 -5.56 1.25 -6.99
C GLY A 162 -4.33 2.16 -7.01
N THR A 163 -3.19 1.66 -7.51
CA THR A 163 -1.94 2.43 -7.58
C THR A 163 -2.03 3.60 -8.56
N GLU A 164 -2.43 3.34 -9.81
CA GLU A 164 -2.50 4.36 -10.86
C GLU A 164 -3.49 5.47 -10.50
N LEU A 165 -4.66 5.10 -9.99
CA LEU A 165 -5.71 6.07 -9.65
C LEU A 165 -5.39 6.84 -8.36
N SER A 166 -4.71 6.20 -7.39
CA SER A 166 -4.19 6.89 -6.20
C SER A 166 -3.15 7.94 -6.60
N ASP A 167 -2.26 7.64 -7.54
CA ASP A 167 -1.27 8.60 -8.02
C ASP A 167 -1.93 9.79 -8.75
N ILE A 168 -2.99 9.54 -9.53
CA ILE A 168 -3.76 10.62 -10.16
C ILE A 168 -4.40 11.56 -9.12
N MET A 169 -4.97 11.03 -8.05
CA MET A 169 -5.69 11.81 -7.04
C MET A 169 -4.79 12.43 -5.98
N PHE A 170 -3.77 11.70 -5.55
CA PHE A 170 -2.94 12.07 -4.39
C PHE A 170 -1.55 12.55 -4.80
N GLY A 171 -1.18 12.37 -6.07
CA GLY A 171 0.09 12.74 -6.66
C GLY A 171 1.02 11.53 -6.77
N THR A 172 1.67 11.38 -7.93
CA THR A 172 2.69 10.35 -8.13
C THR A 172 3.84 10.55 -7.13
N PRO A 173 4.21 9.51 -6.33
CA PRO A 173 5.30 9.60 -5.37
C PRO A 173 6.62 10.07 -5.97
N LYS A 174 7.36 10.87 -5.19
CA LYS A 174 8.70 11.38 -5.53
C LYS A 174 9.64 11.14 -4.36
N PRO A 175 10.97 11.06 -4.57
CA PRO A 175 11.92 10.78 -3.51
C PRO A 175 11.81 11.82 -2.38
N ILE A 176 11.45 11.36 -1.18
CA ILE A 176 11.21 12.20 0.00
C ILE A 176 11.79 11.54 1.25
N ASP A 177 12.29 12.38 2.15
CA ASP A 177 12.84 11.92 3.43
C ASP A 177 11.75 11.75 4.48
N THR A 178 11.93 10.76 5.34
CA THR A 178 11.05 10.45 6.47
C THR A 178 11.83 9.75 7.58
N GLU A 179 11.14 9.37 8.64
CA GLU A 179 11.70 8.60 9.76
C GLU A 179 10.82 7.38 10.05
N ALA A 180 11.41 6.36 10.65
CA ALA A 180 10.71 5.12 10.98
C ALA A 180 11.03 4.62 12.39
N ASN A 181 10.11 3.83 12.94
CA ASN A 181 10.09 3.19 14.26
C ASN A 181 9.42 4.04 15.36
N LEU A 182 9.11 3.43 16.50
CA LEU A 182 8.27 4.02 17.57
C LEU A 182 8.77 5.38 18.09
N GLY A 183 10.07 5.69 17.97
CA GLY A 183 10.63 6.98 18.36
C GLY A 183 10.18 8.17 17.52
N VAL A 184 9.38 7.97 16.47
CA VAL A 184 8.73 9.05 15.71
C VAL A 184 7.49 9.62 16.40
N ILE A 185 6.99 8.94 17.45
CA ILE A 185 5.93 9.44 18.31
C ILE A 185 6.52 10.56 19.20
N ASP A 186 5.76 11.62 19.44
CA ASP A 186 6.24 12.81 20.16
C ASP A 186 5.41 13.08 21.41
N LYS A 187 6.07 13.13 22.57
CA LYS A 187 5.42 13.36 23.87
C LYS A 187 4.75 14.74 23.97
N GLU A 188 5.24 15.73 23.24
CA GLU A 188 4.76 17.11 23.31
C GLU A 188 3.74 17.45 22.23
N GLN A 189 3.42 16.52 21.32
CA GLN A 189 2.45 16.72 20.25
C GLN A 189 1.24 15.78 20.38
N VAL A 190 0.14 16.15 19.73
CA VAL A 190 -1.01 15.26 19.53
C VAL A 190 -0.62 14.18 18.52
N ASN A 191 -0.57 12.92 18.92
CA ASN A 191 -0.20 11.82 18.04
C ASN A 191 -1.45 11.13 17.47
N ILE A 192 -1.57 11.13 16.15
CA ILE A 192 -2.63 10.46 15.40
C ILE A 192 -1.99 9.34 14.58
N VAL A 193 -2.40 8.10 14.84
CA VAL A 193 -1.98 6.95 14.03
C VAL A 193 -2.98 6.74 12.91
N VAL A 194 -2.52 6.80 11.65
CA VAL A 194 -3.27 6.28 10.50
C VAL A 194 -2.84 4.83 10.23
N HIS A 195 -3.80 3.90 10.23
CA HIS A 195 -3.50 2.48 10.08
C HIS A 195 -4.54 1.76 9.19
N GLY A 196 -4.07 0.97 8.23
CA GLY A 196 -4.93 0.29 7.27
C GLY A 196 -4.27 0.26 5.91
N HIS A 197 -5.07 0.43 4.86
CA HIS A 197 -4.71 0.29 3.45
C HIS A 197 -5.35 1.34 2.54
N ASP A 198 -6.51 1.92 2.88
CA ASP A 198 -7.16 2.94 2.05
C ASP A 198 -6.54 4.33 2.29
N PRO A 199 -5.85 4.93 1.30
CA PRO A 199 -5.25 6.25 1.44
C PRO A 199 -6.29 7.36 1.58
N SER A 200 -7.53 7.17 1.11
CA SER A 200 -8.49 8.26 0.87
C SER A 200 -8.75 9.09 2.14
N LEU A 201 -9.08 8.45 3.26
CA LEU A 201 -9.24 9.15 4.53
C LEU A 201 -7.90 9.63 5.12
N SER A 202 -6.85 8.82 5.04
CA SER A 202 -5.54 9.15 5.61
C SER A 202 -4.94 10.42 4.99
N GLU A 203 -5.13 10.62 3.69
CA GLU A 203 -4.74 11.82 2.94
C GLU A 203 -5.44 13.08 3.49
N MET A 204 -6.74 12.97 3.80
CA MET A 204 -7.49 14.07 4.40
C MET A 204 -7.06 14.33 5.86
N ILE A 205 -6.75 13.29 6.63
CA ILE A 205 -6.21 13.46 8.00
C ILE A 205 -4.87 14.20 7.96
N VAL A 206 -3.97 13.82 7.05
CA VAL A 206 -2.69 14.51 6.86
C VAL A 206 -2.91 15.97 6.48
N PHE A 207 -3.82 16.24 5.53
CA PHE A 207 -4.16 17.60 5.12
C PHE A 207 -4.64 18.46 6.30
N TYR A 208 -5.63 18.00 7.07
CA TYR A 208 -6.18 18.76 8.20
C TYR A 208 -5.26 18.82 9.42
N ALA A 209 -4.36 17.85 9.60
CA ALA A 209 -3.34 17.93 10.64
C ALA A 209 -2.30 19.03 10.37
N GLN A 210 -2.12 19.41 9.09
CA GLN A 210 -1.23 20.49 8.66
C GLN A 210 -1.96 21.84 8.53
N ASP A 211 -3.29 21.86 8.69
CA ASP A 211 -4.10 23.07 8.61
C ASP A 211 -3.78 24.02 9.77
N SER A 212 -3.70 25.32 9.47
CA SER A 212 -3.32 26.34 10.45
C SER A 212 -4.34 26.51 11.58
N GLU A 213 -5.63 26.30 11.32
CA GLU A 213 -6.67 26.33 12.35
C GLU A 213 -6.48 25.18 13.34
N MET A 214 -6.24 23.96 12.83
CA MET A 214 -6.04 22.78 13.67
C MET A 214 -4.73 22.84 14.46
N ILE A 215 -3.63 23.30 13.86
CA ILE A 215 -2.36 23.50 14.58
C ILE A 215 -2.52 24.52 15.71
N ASN A 216 -3.22 25.62 15.47
CA ASN A 216 -3.49 26.62 16.51
C ASN A 216 -4.39 26.05 17.61
N TYR A 217 -5.39 25.25 17.25
CA TYR A 217 -6.26 24.58 18.20
C TYR A 217 -5.51 23.56 19.08
N ALA A 218 -4.55 22.82 18.51
CA ALA A 218 -3.66 21.92 19.25
C ALA A 218 -2.81 22.69 20.28
N LYS A 219 -2.28 23.86 19.89
CA LYS A 219 -1.52 24.75 20.80
C LYS A 219 -2.36 25.31 21.93
N GLN A 220 -3.62 25.66 21.66
CA GLN A 220 -4.56 26.10 22.70
C GLN A 220 -4.89 24.99 23.71
N ASN A 221 -4.81 23.72 23.29
CA ASN A 221 -4.98 22.54 24.14
C ASN A 221 -3.66 22.03 24.75
N GLY A 222 -2.58 22.82 24.71
CA GLY A 222 -1.33 22.52 25.41
C GLY A 222 -0.34 21.62 24.66
N ALA A 223 -0.65 21.19 23.44
CA ALA A 223 0.31 20.48 22.58
C ALA A 223 1.17 21.45 21.75
N LYS A 224 2.39 21.07 21.39
CA LYS A 224 3.26 21.89 20.51
C LYS A 224 2.84 21.84 19.03
N GLY A 225 2.10 20.81 18.64
CA GLY A 225 1.66 20.56 17.28
C GLY A 225 0.86 19.26 17.16
N ILE A 226 0.66 18.82 15.93
CA ILE A 226 -0.03 17.58 15.57
C ILE A 226 0.97 16.72 14.81
N ASN A 227 1.19 15.51 15.32
CA ASN A 227 2.09 14.52 14.76
C ASN A 227 1.27 13.35 14.19
N VAL A 228 1.13 13.30 12.87
CA VAL A 228 0.54 12.13 12.21
C VAL A 228 1.65 11.13 11.97
N VAL A 229 1.41 9.87 12.34
CA VAL A 229 2.32 8.75 12.10
C VAL A 229 1.54 7.58 11.51
N GLY A 230 2.18 6.74 10.72
CA GLY A 230 1.50 5.64 10.05
C GLY A 230 1.89 4.24 10.55
N VAL A 231 0.97 3.29 10.36
CA VAL A 231 1.22 1.84 10.49
C VAL A 231 0.70 1.06 9.28
N CYS A 232 1.48 0.09 8.79
CA CYS A 232 1.14 -0.76 7.62
C CYS A 232 0.97 0.02 6.30
N CYS A 233 0.09 -0.38 5.39
CA CYS A 233 0.10 0.11 4.01
C CYS A 233 -0.35 1.56 3.88
N THR A 234 -1.37 2.01 4.62
CA THR A 234 -1.77 3.43 4.62
C THR A 234 -0.61 4.33 5.06
N SER A 235 0.25 3.86 5.97
CA SER A 235 1.50 4.54 6.33
C SER A 235 2.43 4.71 5.14
N ASN A 236 2.57 3.69 4.30
CA ASN A 236 3.45 3.75 3.14
C ASN A 236 2.89 4.73 2.12
N GLU A 237 1.57 4.77 1.90
CA GLU A 237 0.92 5.72 1.01
C GLU A 237 1.22 7.17 1.43
N VAL A 238 0.97 7.54 2.69
CA VAL A 238 1.21 8.91 3.17
C VAL A 238 2.71 9.22 3.34
N ALA A 239 3.55 8.23 3.64
CA ALA A 239 5.00 8.42 3.69
C ALA A 239 5.57 8.72 2.30
N MET A 240 5.14 7.97 1.27
CA MET A 240 5.62 8.12 -0.11
C MET A 240 5.22 9.45 -0.76
N ARG A 241 4.11 10.07 -0.32
CA ARG A 241 3.59 11.33 -0.90
C ARG A 241 3.90 12.56 -0.05
N HIS A 242 3.94 12.42 1.27
CA HIS A 242 4.04 13.55 2.22
C HIS A 242 5.19 13.44 3.21
N GLY A 243 5.98 12.35 3.19
CA GLY A 243 7.09 12.15 4.12
C GLY A 243 6.65 11.83 5.56
N ILE A 244 5.38 11.47 5.76
CA ILE A 244 4.81 11.16 7.08
C ILE A 244 5.57 9.99 7.74
N PRO A 245 6.02 10.13 9.00
CA PRO A 245 6.80 9.09 9.68
C PRO A 245 6.06 7.75 9.84
N MET A 246 6.80 6.65 9.73
CA MET A 246 6.29 5.29 9.87
C MET A 246 6.52 4.79 11.30
N ALA A 247 5.50 4.80 12.16
CA ALA A 247 5.62 4.37 13.55
C ALA A 247 5.91 2.86 13.68
N GLY A 248 5.34 2.05 12.80
CA GLY A 248 5.57 0.60 12.84
C GLY A 248 4.96 -0.18 11.69
N ASN A 249 5.25 -1.48 11.70
CA ASN A 249 4.66 -2.46 10.79
C ASN A 249 3.63 -3.36 11.49
N PHE A 250 3.22 -4.43 10.83
CA PHE A 250 2.11 -5.30 11.25
C PHE A 250 2.14 -5.74 12.71
N LEU A 251 3.28 -6.19 13.25
CA LEU A 251 3.38 -6.63 14.65
C LEU A 251 3.70 -5.50 15.65
N GLN A 252 3.81 -4.24 15.19
CA GLN A 252 4.03 -3.08 16.05
C GLN A 252 2.79 -2.22 16.25
N GLN A 253 1.66 -2.56 15.65
CA GLN A 253 0.41 -1.80 15.78
C GLN A 253 -0.03 -1.66 17.24
N GLU A 254 0.04 -2.74 18.03
CA GLU A 254 -0.26 -2.72 19.47
C GLU A 254 0.80 -1.92 20.25
N ASN A 255 2.07 -2.02 19.86
CA ASN A 255 3.18 -1.30 20.50
C ASN A 255 3.04 0.23 20.39
N CYS A 256 2.36 0.73 19.34
CA CYS A 256 2.09 2.16 19.22
C CYS A 256 1.18 2.62 20.36
N VAL A 257 0.08 1.91 20.63
CA VAL A 257 -0.86 2.22 21.72
C VAL A 257 -0.20 2.04 23.09
N LEU A 258 0.62 0.99 23.26
CA LEU A 258 1.36 0.73 24.49
C LEU A 258 2.37 1.82 24.88
N THR A 259 2.69 2.77 24.01
CA THR A 259 3.49 3.95 24.39
C THR A 259 2.74 4.89 25.34
N GLY A 260 1.41 4.79 25.42
CA GLY A 260 0.56 5.70 26.18
C GLY A 260 0.46 7.11 25.59
N ALA A 261 1.01 7.34 24.39
CA ALA A 261 1.11 8.67 23.79
C ALA A 261 0.21 8.89 22.56
N ILE A 262 -0.68 7.95 22.23
CA ILE A 262 -1.54 8.03 21.04
C ILE A 262 -2.93 8.55 21.41
N GLU A 263 -3.36 9.69 20.85
CA GLU A 263 -4.70 10.22 21.09
C GLU A 263 -5.75 9.50 20.26
N ALA A 264 -5.42 9.17 19.02
CA ALA A 264 -6.33 8.49 18.11
C ALA A 264 -5.59 7.47 17.24
N VAL A 265 -6.16 6.27 17.13
CA VAL A 265 -5.81 5.29 16.11
C VAL A 265 -6.99 5.22 15.15
N VAL A 266 -6.78 5.74 13.94
CA VAL A 266 -7.79 5.83 12.89
C VAL A 266 -7.55 4.72 11.89
N VAL A 267 -8.54 3.84 11.73
CA VAL A 267 -8.41 2.64 10.93
C VAL A 267 -9.48 2.48 9.87
N ASP A 268 -9.05 2.04 8.70
CA ASP A 268 -9.91 1.68 7.56
C ASP A 268 -10.16 0.17 7.50
N VAL A 269 -9.45 -0.56 6.63
CA VAL A 269 -9.61 -1.98 6.32
C VAL A 269 -8.26 -2.71 6.34
N GLN A 270 -8.33 -4.03 6.50
CA GLN A 270 -7.24 -4.99 6.32
C GLN A 270 -6.06 -4.86 7.33
N CYS A 271 -5.61 -6.01 7.83
CA CYS A 271 -4.47 -6.18 8.74
C CYS A 271 -4.53 -5.45 10.11
N ILE A 272 -5.66 -4.85 10.44
CA ILE A 272 -5.92 -4.24 11.74
C ILE A 272 -6.32 -5.33 12.72
N PHE A 273 -5.65 -5.40 13.87
CA PHE A 273 -5.95 -6.38 14.90
C PHE A 273 -7.21 -5.95 15.69
N PRO A 274 -8.21 -6.83 15.81
CA PRO A 274 -9.37 -6.56 16.69
C PRO A 274 -8.97 -6.33 18.15
N ALA A 275 -7.78 -6.79 18.56
CA ALA A 275 -7.22 -6.53 19.90
C ALA A 275 -6.95 -5.04 20.18
N LEU A 276 -6.83 -4.19 19.14
CA LEU A 276 -6.61 -2.76 19.32
C LEU A 276 -7.77 -2.05 20.03
N GLY A 277 -9.01 -2.50 19.85
CA GLY A 277 -10.17 -1.92 20.56
C GLY A 277 -10.04 -2.08 22.08
N PRO A 278 -9.99 -3.31 22.60
CA PRO A 278 -9.77 -3.55 24.03
C PRO A 278 -8.48 -2.95 24.56
N LEU A 279 -7.37 -3.02 23.81
CA LEU A 279 -6.10 -2.41 24.21
C LEU A 279 -6.23 -0.88 24.38
N SER A 280 -6.97 -0.21 23.48
CA SER A 280 -7.16 1.24 23.56
C SER A 280 -7.97 1.65 24.79
N LYS A 281 -8.86 0.79 25.32
CA LYS A 281 -9.58 1.04 26.59
C LYS A 281 -8.68 1.03 27.82
N CYS A 282 -7.47 0.49 27.73
CA CYS A 282 -6.47 0.58 28.80
C CYS A 282 -5.78 1.95 28.86
N PHE A 283 -5.98 2.81 27.86
CA PHE A 283 -5.39 4.14 27.74
C PHE A 283 -6.47 5.18 27.44
N HIS A 284 -6.08 6.43 27.20
CA HIS A 284 -7.00 7.48 26.71
C HIS A 284 -7.30 7.33 25.21
N THR A 285 -6.53 6.52 24.49
CA THR A 285 -6.56 6.39 23.03
C THR A 285 -7.98 6.14 22.49
N LYS A 286 -8.39 6.96 21.52
CA LYS A 286 -9.61 6.75 20.73
C LYS A 286 -9.31 5.78 19.60
N PHE A 287 -9.96 4.62 19.61
CA PHE A 287 -9.89 3.68 18.49
C PHE A 287 -11.07 3.92 17.55
N ILE A 288 -10.79 4.40 16.33
CA ILE A 288 -11.80 4.89 15.39
C ILE A 288 -11.78 4.03 14.13
N THR A 289 -12.83 3.25 13.91
CA THR A 289 -13.07 2.49 12.67
C THR A 289 -13.89 3.33 11.70
N THR A 290 -13.53 3.31 10.41
CA THR A 290 -14.10 4.23 9.42
C THR A 290 -14.76 3.55 8.23
N SER A 291 -14.51 2.26 8.01
CA SER A 291 -15.09 1.48 6.92
C SER A 291 -16.26 0.60 7.39
N GLU A 292 -17.36 0.59 6.64
CA GLU A 292 -18.53 -0.26 6.94
C GLU A 292 -18.21 -1.75 6.93
N ILE A 293 -17.23 -2.17 6.12
CA ILE A 293 -16.83 -3.57 5.95
C ILE A 293 -15.77 -4.03 6.97
N ALA A 294 -15.31 -3.14 7.84
CA ALA A 294 -14.27 -3.42 8.84
C ALA A 294 -14.57 -2.75 10.19
N GLN A 295 -15.74 -3.05 10.75
CA GLN A 295 -16.09 -2.62 12.11
C GLN A 295 -15.50 -3.57 13.15
N MET A 296 -15.11 -3.02 14.31
CA MET A 296 -14.43 -3.76 15.37
C MET A 296 -15.09 -3.53 16.72
N PRO A 297 -15.03 -4.50 17.66
CA PRO A 297 -15.49 -4.28 19.01
C PRO A 297 -14.74 -3.13 19.69
N GLU A 298 -15.44 -2.42 20.57
CA GLU A 298 -14.86 -1.37 21.44
C GLU A 298 -14.21 -0.21 20.67
N SER A 299 -14.60 0.00 19.40
CA SER A 299 -14.26 1.18 18.60
C SER A 299 -15.37 2.23 18.58
N GLU A 300 -15.01 3.46 18.26
CA GLU A 300 -15.92 4.45 17.73
C GLU A 300 -16.07 4.23 16.22
N PHE A 301 -17.30 4.34 15.68
CA PHE A 301 -17.53 4.21 14.24
C PHE A 301 -17.82 5.58 13.61
N HIS A 302 -16.93 5.99 12.71
CA HIS A 302 -17.00 7.26 11.99
C HIS A 302 -16.93 6.97 10.49
N GLN A 303 -18.08 6.67 9.87
CA GLN A 303 -18.15 6.23 8.49
C GLN A 303 -17.46 7.21 7.52
N PHE A 304 -16.54 6.68 6.71
CA PHE A 304 -15.94 7.40 5.61
C PHE A 304 -16.93 7.58 4.45
N ASN A 305 -16.95 8.78 3.88
CA ASN A 305 -17.64 9.08 2.64
C ASN A 305 -16.82 10.12 1.87
N ALA A 306 -16.59 9.90 0.58
CA ALA A 306 -15.75 10.80 -0.23
C ALA A 306 -16.25 12.26 -0.25
N LYS A 307 -17.58 12.46 -0.22
CA LYS A 307 -18.20 13.79 -0.24
C LYS A 307 -18.05 14.56 1.07
N THR A 308 -18.04 13.85 2.20
CA THR A 308 -17.87 14.45 3.54
C THR A 308 -16.47 14.19 4.12
N ALA A 309 -15.54 13.70 3.31
CA ALA A 309 -14.22 13.25 3.76
C ALA A 309 -13.45 14.36 4.50
N GLY A 310 -13.53 15.60 4.02
CA GLY A 310 -12.87 16.72 4.67
C GLY A 310 -13.45 17.06 6.04
N GLU A 311 -14.77 17.11 6.16
CA GLU A 311 -15.44 17.32 7.45
C GLU A 311 -15.14 16.19 8.43
N ASN A 312 -15.22 14.94 7.97
CA ASN A 312 -14.93 13.77 8.79
C ASN A 312 -13.47 13.78 9.30
N ALA A 313 -12.50 14.06 8.43
CA ALA A 313 -11.09 14.16 8.81
C ALA A 313 -10.86 15.31 9.80
N LYS A 314 -11.43 16.50 9.56
CA LYS A 314 -11.33 17.64 10.49
C LYS A 314 -11.90 17.30 11.87
N ASN A 315 -13.05 16.62 11.91
CA ASN A 315 -13.68 16.18 13.16
C ASN A 315 -12.82 15.14 13.91
N ILE A 316 -12.22 14.20 13.20
CA ILE A 316 -11.31 13.19 13.80
C ILE A 316 -10.05 13.87 14.36
N VAL A 317 -9.43 14.79 13.60
CA VAL A 317 -8.25 15.54 14.05
C VAL A 317 -8.60 16.37 15.30
N LYS A 318 -9.74 17.07 15.28
CA LYS A 318 -10.23 17.82 16.44
C LYS A 318 -10.45 16.91 17.66
N ALA A 319 -11.10 15.76 17.47
CA ALA A 319 -11.35 14.81 18.55
C ALA A 319 -10.04 14.24 19.15
N ALA A 320 -9.01 14.04 18.33
CA ALA A 320 -7.69 13.67 18.80
C ALA A 320 -7.05 14.79 19.62
N ILE A 321 -7.12 16.03 19.15
CA ILE A 321 -6.61 17.21 19.88
C ILE A 321 -7.30 17.35 21.24
N ASP A 322 -8.63 17.26 21.28
CA ASP A 322 -9.41 17.34 22.53
C ASP A 322 -9.00 16.23 23.52
N ASN A 323 -8.64 15.06 22.99
CA ASN A 323 -8.25 13.90 23.78
C ASN A 323 -6.82 14.00 24.36
N PHE A 324 -5.98 14.92 23.88
CA PHE A 324 -4.62 15.12 24.40
C PHE A 324 -4.61 15.44 25.91
N ASN A 325 -5.63 16.17 26.39
CA ASN A 325 -5.80 16.51 27.80
C ASN A 325 -6.07 15.28 28.69
N ASN A 326 -6.51 14.16 28.11
CA ASN A 326 -6.75 12.90 28.83
C ASN A 326 -5.50 12.01 28.87
N ARG A 327 -4.40 12.40 28.21
CA ARG A 327 -3.16 11.62 28.22
C ARG A 327 -2.56 11.62 29.63
N ASP A 328 -2.38 10.43 30.20
CA ASP A 328 -1.60 10.26 31.42
C ASP A 328 -0.10 10.42 31.13
N GLN A 329 0.42 11.62 31.42
CA GLN A 329 1.81 11.99 31.14
C GLN A 329 2.84 11.17 31.93
N GLU A 330 2.45 10.56 33.06
CA GLU A 330 3.32 9.73 33.90
C GLU A 330 3.49 8.32 33.31
N SER A 331 2.46 7.80 32.65
CA SER A 331 2.46 6.48 32.02
C SER A 331 3.05 6.46 30.59
N VAL A 332 3.38 7.62 30.01
CA VAL A 332 3.97 7.72 28.67
C VAL A 332 5.39 7.16 28.63
N TYR A 333 5.61 6.17 27.76
CA TYR A 333 6.93 5.64 27.43
C TYR A 333 7.12 5.51 25.92
N ILE A 334 7.94 6.38 25.34
CA ILE A 334 8.30 6.35 23.92
C ILE A 334 9.76 5.88 23.81
N PRO A 335 10.03 4.69 23.24
CA PRO A 335 11.39 4.23 23.01
C PRO A 335 12.16 5.21 22.13
N GLN A 336 13.37 5.61 22.55
CA GLN A 336 14.24 6.52 21.80
C GLN A 336 14.98 5.79 20.67
N MET A 337 14.20 5.15 19.79
CA MET A 337 14.70 4.39 18.65
C MET A 337 13.93 4.81 17.40
N LYS A 338 14.64 5.48 16.49
CA LYS A 338 14.16 5.79 15.14
C LYS A 338 15.33 5.81 14.16
N ALA A 339 15.02 5.62 12.89
CA ALA A 339 15.99 5.69 11.80
C ALA A 339 15.46 6.57 10.67
N LYS A 340 16.37 7.26 9.98
CA LYS A 340 16.04 8.00 8.76
C LYS A 340 15.79 7.03 7.62
N ALA A 341 14.87 7.39 6.73
CA ALA A 341 14.58 6.66 5.52
C ALA A 341 14.27 7.64 4.38
N ARG A 342 14.58 7.24 3.15
CA ARG A 342 14.17 7.92 1.93
C ARG A 342 13.25 7.00 1.15
N VAL A 343 12.05 7.48 0.84
CA VAL A 343 10.94 6.73 0.24
C VAL A 343 10.42 7.45 -1.01
N GLY A 344 9.35 6.96 -1.63
CA GLY A 344 8.70 7.65 -2.75
C GLY A 344 9.32 7.37 -4.12
N TYR A 345 9.97 6.21 -4.28
CA TYR A 345 10.53 5.74 -5.55
C TYR A 345 9.45 5.04 -6.40
N SER A 346 8.53 5.83 -6.98
CA SER A 346 7.64 5.39 -8.06
C SER A 346 8.44 4.98 -9.31
N CYS A 347 7.82 4.28 -10.25
CA CYS A 347 8.44 3.97 -11.55
C CYS A 347 8.95 5.23 -12.26
N GLU A 348 8.14 6.30 -12.24
CA GLU A 348 8.46 7.61 -12.80
C GLU A 348 9.63 8.27 -12.06
N ALA A 349 9.65 8.21 -10.73
CA ALA A 349 10.76 8.72 -9.92
C ALA A 349 12.07 7.95 -10.17
N ILE A 350 12.01 6.62 -10.30
CA ILE A 350 13.18 5.79 -10.60
C ILE A 350 13.74 6.16 -11.97
N ILE A 351 12.90 6.24 -13.00
CA ILE A 351 13.34 6.65 -14.35
C ILE A 351 14.00 8.04 -14.30
N LYS A 352 13.37 9.00 -13.62
CA LYS A 352 13.94 10.34 -13.48
C LYS A 352 15.29 10.34 -12.75
N GLN A 353 15.47 9.47 -11.77
CA GLN A 353 16.75 9.32 -11.08
C GLN A 353 17.81 8.72 -12.01
N LEU A 354 17.46 7.70 -12.80
CA LEU A 354 18.36 7.08 -13.77
C LEU A 354 18.76 8.05 -14.88
N ASP A 355 17.89 8.97 -15.29
CA ASP A 355 18.23 10.00 -16.28
C ASP A 355 19.40 10.89 -15.82
N THR A 356 19.65 11.02 -14.51
CA THR A 356 20.78 11.82 -13.99
C THR A 356 22.16 11.23 -14.29
N VAL A 357 22.21 9.93 -14.63
CA VAL A 357 23.44 9.22 -14.98
C VAL A 357 23.53 8.89 -16.48
N THR A 358 22.64 9.47 -17.29
CA THR A 358 22.65 9.33 -18.75
C THR A 358 23.44 10.44 -19.42
N SER A 359 24.10 10.12 -20.53
CA SER A 359 24.72 11.07 -21.45
C SER A 359 23.74 11.48 -22.55
N SER A 360 23.50 12.79 -22.68
CA SER A 360 22.60 13.35 -23.69
C SER A 360 23.05 13.13 -25.15
N TYR A 361 24.27 12.62 -25.37
CA TYR A 361 24.82 12.36 -26.70
C TYR A 361 24.58 10.92 -27.18
N VAL A 362 24.37 9.97 -26.27
CA VAL A 362 24.33 8.53 -26.60
C VAL A 362 23.14 7.81 -25.99
N ASP A 363 22.67 8.25 -24.83
CA ASP A 363 21.67 7.52 -24.05
C ASP A 363 20.27 8.06 -24.31
N LYS A 364 19.28 7.16 -24.22
CA LYS A 364 17.87 7.51 -24.29
C LYS A 364 17.33 7.78 -22.89
N THR A 365 17.00 9.04 -22.61
CA THR A 365 16.32 9.45 -21.37
C THR A 365 14.88 8.92 -21.31
N GLY A 366 14.30 8.91 -20.11
CA GLY A 366 12.95 8.42 -19.87
C GLY A 366 12.85 6.89 -19.91
N THR A 367 13.94 6.18 -19.65
CA THR A 367 14.00 4.70 -19.70
C THR A 367 14.73 4.10 -18.49
N TYR A 368 14.63 2.78 -18.32
CA TYR A 368 15.44 2.04 -17.36
C TYR A 368 16.83 1.66 -17.90
N GLY A 369 17.28 2.24 -19.02
CA GLY A 369 18.52 1.88 -19.72
C GLY A 369 19.73 1.73 -18.80
N PRO A 370 20.08 2.74 -17.98
CA PRO A 370 21.24 2.64 -17.08
C PRO A 370 21.15 1.48 -16.08
N LEU A 371 19.95 1.16 -15.59
CA LEU A 371 19.74 0.03 -14.69
C LEU A 371 19.89 -1.32 -15.43
N ILE A 372 19.38 -1.40 -16.66
CA ILE A 372 19.52 -2.59 -17.51
C ILE A 372 21.00 -2.85 -17.82
N GLU A 373 21.76 -1.83 -18.17
CA GLU A 373 23.21 -1.94 -18.42
C GLU A 373 23.98 -2.41 -17.18
N CYS A 374 23.61 -1.94 -15.98
CA CYS A 374 24.20 -2.43 -14.74
C CYS A 374 23.91 -3.92 -14.51
N LEU A 375 22.74 -4.42 -14.91
CA LEU A 375 22.39 -5.84 -14.83
C LEU A 375 23.13 -6.68 -15.89
N GLU A 376 23.19 -6.20 -17.13
CA GLU A 376 23.85 -6.91 -18.23
C GLU A 376 25.38 -7.01 -18.05
N SER A 377 26.00 -5.94 -17.53
CA SER A 377 27.43 -5.92 -17.20
C SER A 377 27.79 -6.75 -15.97
N GLY A 378 26.80 -7.13 -15.16
CA GLY A 378 27.00 -7.86 -13.90
C GLY A 378 27.47 -6.99 -12.73
N VAL A 379 27.48 -5.65 -12.88
CA VAL A 379 27.67 -4.71 -11.75
C VAL A 379 26.57 -4.94 -10.71
N LEU A 380 25.33 -5.08 -11.18
CA LEU A 380 24.23 -5.62 -10.38
C LEU A 380 23.99 -7.06 -10.80
N ARG A 381 23.94 -7.98 -9.82
CA ARG A 381 23.73 -9.42 -10.08
C ARG A 381 22.26 -9.77 -10.31
N GLY A 382 21.35 -8.87 -9.97
CA GLY A 382 19.92 -9.05 -10.11
C GLY A 382 19.14 -8.01 -9.31
N ALA A 383 17.83 -8.11 -9.40
CA ALA A 383 16.90 -7.33 -8.58
C ALA A 383 15.87 -8.27 -7.93
N VAL A 384 15.50 -7.98 -6.68
CA VAL A 384 14.50 -8.74 -5.92
C VAL A 384 13.48 -7.78 -5.33
N ALA A 385 12.19 -8.04 -5.59
CA ALA A 385 11.10 -7.41 -4.87
C ALA A 385 10.92 -8.13 -3.52
N MET A 386 11.23 -7.44 -2.42
CA MET A 386 11.03 -7.94 -1.06
C MET A 386 9.75 -7.36 -0.48
N VAL A 387 8.73 -8.20 -0.35
CA VAL A 387 7.38 -7.84 0.08
C VAL A 387 6.93 -8.68 1.28
N GLY A 388 5.71 -8.40 1.77
CA GLY A 388 5.03 -9.28 2.72
C GLY A 388 4.97 -8.74 4.15
N CYS A 389 4.46 -9.59 5.05
CA CYS A 389 4.06 -9.22 6.39
C CYS A 389 5.07 -9.71 7.44
N ASN A 390 4.72 -9.54 8.72
CA ASN A 390 5.33 -10.26 9.82
C ASN A 390 4.46 -11.48 10.21
N ASN A 391 5.06 -12.47 10.85
CA ASN A 391 4.36 -13.64 11.37
C ASN A 391 4.95 -14.03 12.73
N PRO A 392 4.16 -14.20 13.80
CA PRO A 392 4.66 -14.56 15.13
C PRO A 392 5.48 -15.86 15.19
N LYS A 393 5.39 -16.74 14.18
CA LYS A 393 6.22 -17.94 14.05
C LYS A 393 7.70 -17.64 13.78
N VAL A 394 8.01 -16.41 13.40
CA VAL A 394 9.37 -15.91 13.16
C VAL A 394 9.55 -14.67 14.02
N ARG A 395 10.74 -14.50 14.62
CA ARG A 395 11.07 -13.27 15.35
C ARG A 395 10.79 -12.05 14.47
N ALA A 396 10.07 -11.06 14.99
CA ALA A 396 9.67 -9.87 14.25
C ALA A 396 10.87 -9.26 13.49
N ASP A 397 10.64 -8.94 12.22
CA ASP A 397 11.57 -8.40 11.21
C ASP A 397 12.84 -9.18 10.91
N PHE A 398 13.22 -10.18 11.71
CA PHE A 398 14.51 -10.87 11.61
C PHE A 398 14.74 -11.44 10.20
N ALA A 399 13.78 -12.19 9.66
CA ALA A 399 13.91 -12.78 8.33
C ALA A 399 13.98 -11.74 7.22
N HIS A 400 13.24 -10.62 7.34
CA HIS A 400 13.30 -9.52 6.38
C HIS A 400 14.69 -8.88 6.38
N ILE A 401 15.14 -8.41 7.54
CA ILE A 401 16.38 -7.65 7.68
C ILE A 401 17.59 -8.51 7.30
N GLU A 402 17.67 -9.75 7.79
CA GLU A 402 18.82 -10.62 7.53
C GLU A 402 18.89 -11.06 6.06
N LEU A 403 17.76 -11.27 5.40
CA LEU A 403 17.75 -11.55 3.97
C LEU A 403 18.14 -10.31 3.16
N MET A 404 17.61 -9.13 3.50
CA MET A 404 17.96 -7.87 2.82
C MET A 404 19.47 -7.60 2.89
N LYS A 405 20.07 -7.68 4.08
CA LYS A 405 21.51 -7.48 4.26
C LYS A 405 22.33 -8.44 3.40
N LYS A 406 21.93 -9.72 3.35
CA LYS A 406 22.62 -10.73 2.51
C LYS A 406 22.50 -10.42 1.02
N LEU A 407 21.32 -10.03 0.55
CA LEU A 407 21.10 -9.68 -0.86
C LEU A 407 21.88 -8.42 -1.26
N LEU A 408 21.82 -7.37 -0.45
CA LEU A 408 22.56 -6.11 -0.67
C LEU A 408 24.07 -6.34 -0.68
N ALA A 409 24.60 -7.11 0.27
CA ALA A 409 26.02 -7.48 0.32
C ALA A 409 26.48 -8.32 -0.90
N ASN A 410 25.53 -8.88 -1.65
CA ASN A 410 25.75 -9.73 -2.82
C ASN A 410 25.36 -9.05 -4.13
N ASP A 411 25.31 -7.71 -4.16
CA ASP A 411 25.01 -6.89 -5.33
C ASP A 411 23.64 -7.18 -5.98
N ILE A 412 22.65 -7.56 -5.17
CA ILE A 412 21.26 -7.75 -5.59
C ILE A 412 20.44 -6.54 -5.14
N LEU A 413 19.96 -5.74 -6.11
CA LEU A 413 19.14 -4.57 -5.86
C LEU A 413 17.80 -4.98 -5.24
N LEU A 414 17.31 -4.21 -4.27
CA LEU A 414 16.05 -4.49 -3.60
C LEU A 414 14.98 -3.44 -3.92
N VAL A 415 13.79 -3.91 -4.29
CA VAL A 415 12.57 -3.10 -4.35
C VAL A 415 11.69 -3.53 -3.19
N LEU A 416 11.36 -2.60 -2.29
CA LEU A 416 10.71 -2.92 -1.02
C LEU A 416 9.29 -2.39 -1.00
N LEU A 417 8.33 -3.21 -0.57
CA LEU A 417 6.93 -2.80 -0.38
C LEU A 417 6.35 -3.32 0.93
N GLY A 418 5.26 -2.73 1.40
CA GLY A 418 4.50 -3.20 2.56
C GLY A 418 5.31 -3.18 3.87
N CYS A 419 5.04 -4.13 4.76
CA CYS A 419 5.73 -4.24 6.06
C CYS A 419 7.22 -4.62 5.92
N SER A 420 7.62 -5.19 4.79
CA SER A 420 9.03 -5.42 4.44
C SER A 420 9.78 -4.08 4.30
N ALA A 421 9.21 -3.10 3.57
CA ALA A 421 9.78 -1.75 3.47
C ALA A 421 9.92 -1.07 4.84
N GLN A 422 8.88 -1.16 5.68
CA GLN A 422 8.94 -0.62 7.04
C GLN A 422 10.01 -1.32 7.89
N SER A 423 10.20 -2.64 7.74
CA SER A 423 11.27 -3.37 8.42
C SER A 423 12.64 -2.82 8.03
N ALA A 424 12.85 -2.53 6.75
CA ALA A 424 14.08 -1.94 6.22
C ALA A 424 14.29 -0.50 6.71
N ALA A 425 13.23 0.33 6.68
CA ALA A 425 13.27 1.71 7.16
C ALA A 425 13.69 1.78 8.64
N LYS A 426 13.06 0.99 9.52
CA LYS A 426 13.41 0.91 10.94
C LYS A 426 14.83 0.41 11.19
N ALA A 427 15.36 -0.43 10.30
CA ALA A 427 16.72 -0.96 10.36
C ALA A 427 17.76 -0.03 9.73
N GLY A 428 17.36 1.14 9.20
CA GLY A 428 18.25 2.10 8.55
C GLY A 428 18.71 1.67 7.15
N LEU A 429 18.09 0.66 6.54
CA LEU A 429 18.45 0.13 5.22
C LEU A 429 17.92 0.98 4.06
N MET A 430 17.00 1.91 4.34
CA MET A 430 16.45 2.86 3.36
C MET A 430 17.11 4.24 3.46
N ASN A 431 18.32 4.31 4.02
CA ASN A 431 19.15 5.51 4.06
C ASN A 431 20.36 5.30 3.13
N LYS A 432 20.88 6.37 2.51
CA LYS A 432 22.08 6.34 1.66
C LYS A 432 23.31 5.79 2.39
N ASP A 433 23.39 5.98 3.71
CA ASP A 433 24.46 5.40 4.55
C ASP A 433 24.46 3.86 4.53
N ALA A 434 23.34 3.22 4.17
CA ALA A 434 23.27 1.77 4.03
C ALA A 434 24.18 1.22 2.91
N LYS A 435 24.71 2.08 2.02
CA LYS A 435 25.69 1.68 1.00
C LYS A 435 26.93 1.00 1.60
N GLU A 436 27.25 1.26 2.87
CA GLU A 436 28.40 0.66 3.55
C GLU A 436 28.23 -0.83 3.87
N ILE A 437 27.00 -1.36 3.84
CA ILE A 437 26.75 -2.79 3.98
C ILE A 437 26.50 -3.49 2.64
N CYS A 438 26.49 -2.72 1.54
CA CYS A 438 26.25 -3.23 0.20
C CYS A 438 27.52 -3.82 -0.42
N GLY A 439 27.34 -4.68 -1.42
CA GLY A 439 28.43 -5.10 -2.30
C GLY A 439 28.98 -3.92 -3.11
N ALA A 440 30.14 -4.14 -3.74
CA ALA A 440 30.85 -3.09 -4.46
C ALA A 440 30.05 -2.52 -5.64
N GLY A 441 29.24 -3.36 -6.29
CA GLY A 441 28.40 -2.97 -7.42
C GLY A 441 27.26 -2.05 -6.99
N ILE A 442 26.46 -2.45 -6.00
CA ILE A 442 25.39 -1.59 -5.47
C ILE A 442 25.99 -0.29 -4.90
N LYS A 443 27.08 -0.38 -4.13
CA LYS A 443 27.73 0.82 -3.59
C LYS A 443 28.08 1.82 -4.70
N ARG A 444 28.67 1.33 -5.79
CA ARG A 444 29.01 2.16 -6.97
C ARG A 444 27.78 2.75 -7.63
N VAL A 445 26.72 1.96 -7.84
CA VAL A 445 25.48 2.42 -8.47
C VAL A 445 24.80 3.49 -7.61
N CYS A 446 24.68 3.28 -6.30
CA CYS A 446 24.13 4.27 -5.38
C CYS A 446 24.96 5.57 -5.33
N GLU A 447 26.28 5.49 -5.49
CA GLU A 447 27.12 6.71 -5.54
C GLU A 447 27.00 7.49 -6.84
N LEU A 448 26.68 6.81 -7.95
CA LEU A 448 26.47 7.44 -9.25
C LEU A 448 25.07 8.02 -9.38
N ALA A 449 24.06 7.23 -9.03
CA ALA A 449 22.65 7.55 -9.21
C ALA A 449 22.00 8.18 -7.97
N ASP A 450 22.77 8.50 -6.93
CA ASP A 450 22.35 9.16 -5.68
C ASP A 450 21.15 8.52 -4.93
#